data_AF-A0A2V2BQM4-F1
#
_entry.id   AF-A0A2V2BQM4-F1
#
_cell.length_a   1.000
_cell.length_b   1.000
_cell.length_c   1.000
_cell.angle_alpha   90.00
_cell.angle_beta   90.00
_cell.angle_gamma   90.00
#
_symmetry.space_group_name_H-M   'P 1'
#
loop_
_entity.id
_entity.type
_entity.pdbx_description
1 polymer ?
#
loop_
_entity_poly.entity_id
_entity_poly.type
_entity_poly.pdbx_seq_one_letter_code
_entity_poly.pdbx_strand_id
1 'polypeptide(L)'
;MVVRIITFYCNVVDVINFTQITPAKLGIDVRKDPNKLEEIILKWITHASNMIDEYTNNPKKETEIPPIYENVCLRITAHMVASAEIYKNTSMVNINEWTERYVPLRIFTQAEKDDLEPYKKSTVDYRNSEIEMLTITGNKVL
;
A
#
# COMPACT_ATOMS: atom_id res chain seq x y z
N MET A 1 -22.80 9.21 4.74
CA MET A 1 -21.64 8.49 5.30
C MET A 1 -21.38 7.29 4.40
N VAL A 2 -20.37 7.35 3.53
CA VAL A 2 -20.05 6.21 2.65
C VAL A 2 -19.30 5.21 3.52
N VAL A 3 -19.92 4.06 3.79
CA VAL A 3 -19.23 2.93 4.43
C VAL A 3 -18.19 2.45 3.42
N ARG A 4 -16.94 2.84 3.61
CA ARG A 4 -15.83 2.36 2.78
C ARG A 4 -15.58 0.91 3.21
N ILE A 5 -16.03 -0.04 2.39
CA ILE A 5 -15.68 -1.44 2.56
C ILE A 5 -14.16 -1.52 2.33
N ILE A 6 -13.41 -1.87 3.37
CA ILE A 6 -11.96 -2.06 3.28
C ILE A 6 -11.74 -3.45 2.71
N THR A 7 -11.07 -3.52 1.56
CA THR A 7 -10.62 -4.79 0.98
C THR A 7 -9.20 -5.06 1.45
N PHE A 8 -8.96 -6.25 2.00
CA PHE A 8 -7.61 -6.67 2.38
C PHE A 8 -6.94 -7.35 1.19
N TYR A 9 -5.79 -6.82 0.75
CA TYR A 9 -5.08 -7.39 -0.40
C TYR A 9 -4.07 -8.48 -0.06
N CYS A 10 -3.70 -8.62 1.21
CA CYS A 10 -2.79 -9.65 1.69
C CYS A 10 -3.24 -10.13 3.07
N ASN A 11 -2.73 -11.26 3.53
CA ASN A 11 -3.11 -11.83 4.83
C ASN A 11 -1.96 -11.81 5.85
N VAL A 12 -2.32 -11.92 7.13
CA VAL A 12 -1.38 -11.87 8.26
C VAL A 12 -0.34 -12.99 8.21
N VAL A 13 -0.77 -14.21 7.84
CA VAL A 13 0.10 -15.39 7.82
C VAL A 13 1.21 -15.22 6.79
N ASP A 14 0.90 -14.72 5.60
CA ASP A 14 1.88 -14.48 4.54
C ASP A 14 2.85 -13.37 4.91
N VAL A 15 2.39 -12.31 5.58
CA VAL A 15 3.28 -11.25 6.09
C VAL A 15 4.24 -11.82 7.13
N ILE A 16 3.77 -12.64 8.07
CA ILE A 16 4.62 -13.28 9.09
C ILE A 16 5.65 -14.18 8.40
N ASN A 17 5.21 -15.01 7.46
CA ASN A 17 6.09 -15.91 6.71
C ASN A 17 7.10 -15.17 5.84
N PHE A 18 6.71 -14.05 5.24
CA PHE A 18 7.58 -13.26 4.37
C PHE A 18 8.63 -12.49 5.17
N THR A 19 8.24 -11.89 6.30
CA THR A 19 9.11 -11.01 7.09
C THR A 19 9.85 -11.71 8.22
N GLN A 20 9.41 -12.91 8.61
CA GLN A 20 9.93 -13.64 9.77
C GLN A 20 9.89 -12.77 11.05
N ILE A 21 8.87 -11.91 11.16
CA ILE A 21 8.64 -11.07 12.32
C ILE A 21 8.12 -11.92 13.48
N THR A 22 8.58 -11.59 14.70
CA THR A 22 8.15 -12.28 15.92
C THR A 22 7.70 -11.26 16.95
N PRO A 23 6.88 -11.65 17.95
CA PRO A 23 6.45 -10.73 19.00
C PRO A 23 7.64 -10.09 19.73
N ALA A 24 8.69 -10.87 19.99
CA ALA A 24 9.92 -10.40 20.65
C ALA A 24 10.63 -9.29 19.86
N LYS A 25 10.67 -9.38 18.53
CA LYS A 25 11.24 -8.34 17.65
C LYS A 25 10.49 -7.01 17.77
N LEU A 26 9.19 -7.02 18.02
CA LEU A 26 8.40 -5.81 18.28
C LEU A 26 8.29 -5.42 19.77
N GLY A 27 8.90 -6.19 20.68
CA GLY A 27 8.84 -5.91 22.12
C GLY A 27 7.48 -6.23 22.75
N ILE A 28 6.73 -7.15 22.14
CA ILE A 28 5.42 -7.60 22.61
C ILE A 28 5.60 -8.69 23.67
N ASP A 29 4.93 -8.52 24.81
CA ASP A 29 4.83 -9.55 25.85
C ASP A 29 3.63 -10.46 25.56
N VAL A 30 3.92 -11.62 24.96
CA VAL A 30 2.89 -12.62 24.57
C VAL A 30 2.09 -13.14 25.76
N ARG A 31 2.62 -13.06 26.99
CA ARG A 31 1.86 -13.47 28.19
C ARG A 31 0.74 -12.50 28.53
N LYS A 32 0.92 -11.22 28.19
CA LYS A 32 -0.07 -10.16 28.43
C LYS A 32 -0.99 -10.01 27.23
N ASP A 33 -0.43 -10.01 26.02
CA ASP A 33 -1.15 -9.73 24.79
C ASP A 33 -0.83 -10.79 23.72
N PRO A 34 -1.46 -11.99 23.79
CA PRO A 34 -1.11 -13.12 22.93
C PRO A 34 -1.36 -12.90 21.43
N ASN A 35 -2.34 -12.05 21.07
CA ASN A 35 -2.75 -11.80 19.69
C ASN A 35 -2.21 -10.46 19.12
N LYS A 36 -1.31 -9.81 19.86
CA LYS A 36 -0.94 -8.42 19.55
C LYS A 36 -0.20 -8.27 18.25
N LEU A 37 0.58 -9.28 17.88
CA LEU A 37 1.35 -9.28 16.64
C LEU A 37 0.39 -9.27 15.45
N GLU A 38 -0.59 -10.17 15.47
CA GLU A 38 -1.61 -10.31 14.43
C GLU A 38 -2.44 -9.03 14.30
N GLU A 39 -2.82 -8.41 15.41
CA GLU A 39 -3.52 -7.11 15.41
C GLU A 39 -2.70 -6.00 14.72
N ILE A 40 -1.41 -5.90 15.05
CA ILE A 40 -0.51 -4.89 14.49
C ILE A 40 -0.33 -5.12 12.99
N ILE A 41 -0.09 -6.37 12.59
CA ILE A 41 0.09 -6.72 11.18
C ILE A 41 -1.20 -6.45 10.40
N LEU A 42 -2.37 -6.83 10.93
CA LEU A 42 -3.65 -6.55 10.29
C LEU A 42 -3.87 -5.04 10.08
N LYS A 43 -3.47 -4.22 11.06
CA LYS A 43 -3.51 -2.77 10.93
C LYS A 43 -2.58 -2.26 9.83
N TRP A 44 -1.38 -2.82 9.71
CA TRP A 44 -0.45 -2.46 8.63
C TRP A 44 -0.95 -2.90 7.25
N ILE A 45 -1.54 -4.09 7.14
CA ILE A 45 -2.22 -4.55 5.91
C ILE A 45 -3.35 -3.58 5.52
N THR A 46 -4.12 -3.11 6.51
CA THR A 46 -5.17 -2.11 6.28
C THR A 46 -4.59 -0.83 5.68
N HIS A 47 -3.48 -0.34 6.24
CA HIS A 47 -2.81 0.86 5.72
C HIS A 47 -2.25 0.62 4.31
N ALA A 48 -1.59 -0.51 4.08
CA ALA A 48 -1.08 -0.88 2.76
C ALA A 48 -2.20 -0.95 1.70
N SER A 49 -3.32 -1.58 2.04
CA SER A 49 -4.46 -1.72 1.13
C SER A 49 -5.08 -0.37 0.78
N ASN A 50 -5.21 0.53 1.76
CA ASN A 50 -5.66 1.90 1.51
C ASN A 50 -4.70 2.68 0.61
N MET A 51 -3.38 2.53 0.78
CA MET A 51 -2.39 3.19 -0.09
C MET A 51 -2.51 2.71 -1.54
N ILE A 52 -2.76 1.42 -1.75
CA ILE A 52 -2.98 0.84 -3.08
C ILE A 52 -4.27 1.39 -3.70
N ASP A 53 -5.36 1.46 -2.92
CA ASP A 53 -6.63 2.01 -3.37
C ASP A 53 -6.54 3.46 -3.79
N GLU A 54 -5.86 4.27 -2.98
CA GLU A 54 -5.62 5.70 -3.24
C GLU A 54 -4.72 5.90 -4.45
N TYR A 55 -3.71 5.04 -4.64
CA TYR A 55 -2.83 5.13 -5.79
C TYR A 55 -3.55 4.79 -7.10
N THR A 56 -4.31 3.70 -7.08
CA THR A 56 -4.96 3.16 -8.27
C THR A 56 -6.30 3.82 -8.58
N ASN A 57 -6.89 4.55 -7.62
CA ASN A 57 -8.28 5.04 -7.69
C ASN A 57 -9.27 3.93 -8.11
N ASN A 58 -8.97 2.69 -7.73
CA ASN A 58 -9.65 1.50 -8.23
C ASN A 58 -9.74 0.41 -7.16
N PRO A 59 -10.50 0.66 -6.07
CA PRO A 59 -10.68 -0.33 -5.02
C PRO A 59 -11.28 -1.61 -5.62
N LYS A 60 -10.68 -2.76 -5.28
CA LYS A 60 -11.12 -4.07 -5.76
C LYS A 60 -12.02 -4.73 -4.74
N LYS A 61 -12.88 -5.64 -5.19
CA LYS A 61 -13.60 -6.56 -4.32
C LYS A 61 -12.71 -7.77 -4.02
N GLU A 62 -12.93 -8.43 -2.89
CA GLU A 62 -12.14 -9.60 -2.46
C GLU A 62 -12.05 -10.70 -3.53
N THR A 63 -13.11 -10.90 -4.32
CA THR A 63 -13.18 -11.94 -5.36
C THR A 63 -12.45 -11.59 -6.66
N GLU A 64 -11.92 -10.38 -6.78
CA GLU A 64 -11.35 -9.84 -8.03
C GLU A 64 -9.98 -9.19 -7.80
N ILE A 65 -9.28 -9.57 -6.73
CA ILE A 65 -7.95 -9.04 -6.41
C ILE A 65 -6.94 -9.63 -7.41
N PRO A 66 -6.29 -8.80 -8.26
CA PRO A 66 -5.22 -9.30 -9.12
C PRO A 66 -4.01 -9.74 -8.27
N PRO A 67 -3.28 -10.80 -8.63
CA PRO A 67 -2.12 -11.28 -7.86
C PRO A 67 -1.04 -10.21 -7.59
N ILE A 68 -0.94 -9.20 -8.46
CA ILE A 68 -0.02 -8.09 -8.26
C ILE A 68 -0.41 -7.18 -7.09
N TYR A 69 -1.71 -7.00 -6.80
CA TYR A 69 -2.16 -6.23 -5.63
C TYR A 69 -1.74 -6.93 -4.34
N GLU A 70 -1.84 -8.25 -4.31
CA GLU A 70 -1.41 -9.07 -3.19
C GLU A 70 0.10 -8.97 -2.96
N ASN A 71 0.89 -9.14 -4.02
CA ASN A 71 2.34 -9.01 -3.93
C ASN A 71 2.76 -7.60 -3.45
N VAL A 72 2.16 -6.55 -4.02
CA VAL A 72 2.45 -5.17 -3.61
C VAL A 72 2.03 -4.90 -2.17
N CYS A 73 0.85 -5.37 -1.73
CA CYS A 73 0.40 -5.27 -0.34
C CYS A 73 1.39 -5.91 0.63
N LEU A 74 1.88 -7.10 0.28
CA LEU A 74 2.87 -7.84 1.06
C LEU A 74 4.18 -7.05 1.21
N ARG A 75 4.71 -6.49 0.10
CA ARG A 75 5.94 -5.69 0.13
C ARG A 75 5.79 -4.39 0.92
N ILE A 76 4.69 -3.65 0.73
CA ILE A 76 4.42 -2.42 1.50
C ILE A 76 4.36 -2.73 2.99
N THR A 77 3.66 -3.81 3.36
CA THR A 77 3.54 -4.23 4.76
C THR A 77 4.90 -4.68 5.32
N ALA A 78 5.71 -5.39 4.52
CA ALA A 78 7.07 -5.75 4.89
C ALA A 78 7.98 -4.53 5.12
N HIS A 79 7.82 -3.46 4.34
CA HIS A 79 8.53 -2.21 4.58
C HIS A 79 8.12 -1.57 5.91
N MET A 80 6.84 -1.64 6.30
CA MET A 80 6.37 -1.17 7.62
C MET A 80 7.00 -1.97 8.75
N VAL A 81 7.04 -3.30 8.62
CA VAL A 81 7.69 -4.21 9.58
C VAL A 81 9.17 -3.86 9.73
N ALA A 82 9.90 -3.77 8.63
CA ALA A 82 11.33 -3.43 8.63
C ALA A 82 11.57 -2.05 9.27
N SER A 83 10.69 -1.08 8.99
CA SER A 83 10.76 0.24 9.61
C SER A 83 10.56 0.19 11.12
N ALA A 84 9.59 -0.59 11.60
CA ALA A 84 9.36 -0.76 13.03
C ALA A 84 10.57 -1.39 13.74
N GLU A 85 11.22 -2.39 13.12
CA GLU A 85 12.45 -2.99 13.65
C GLU A 85 13.61 -1.98 13.68
N ILE A 86 13.76 -1.16 12.62
CA ILE A 86 14.78 -0.11 12.57
C ILE A 86 14.54 0.92 13.66
N TYR A 87 13.33 1.46 13.80
CA TYR A 87 13.04 2.47 14.83
C TYR A 87 13.24 1.95 16.25
N LYS A 88 13.01 0.66 16.49
CA LYS A 88 13.30 0.04 17.79
C LYS A 88 14.80 -0.06 18.06
N ASN A 89 15.59 -0.46 17.05
CA ASN A 89 17.02 -0.74 17.21
C ASN A 89 17.90 0.49 17.03
N THR A 90 17.36 1.56 16.44
CA THR A 90 18.08 2.81 16.20
C THR A 90 17.72 3.81 17.29
N SER A 91 18.40 3.76 18.43
CA SER A 91 18.59 4.98 19.23
C SER A 91 19.22 6.00 18.28
N MET A 92 18.59 7.17 18.07
CA MET A 92 19.05 8.27 17.20
C MET A 92 20.54 8.17 16.85
N VAL A 93 20.85 7.86 15.58
CA VAL A 93 22.25 7.78 15.15
C VAL A 93 22.81 9.19 15.21
N ASN A 94 23.55 9.49 16.28
CA ASN A 94 24.34 10.71 16.38
C ASN A 94 25.48 10.59 15.37
N ILE A 95 25.28 11.17 14.18
CA ILE A 95 26.34 11.24 13.17
C ILE A 95 27.35 12.32 13.58
N ASN A 96 26.93 13.36 14.34
CA ASN A 96 27.72 14.39 15.04
C ASN A 96 26.82 15.14 16.07
N GLU A 97 27.40 15.93 16.99
CA GLU A 97 26.72 16.67 18.09
C GLU A 97 25.51 17.57 17.71
N TRP A 98 25.24 17.79 16.42
CA TRP A 98 24.23 18.75 15.94
C TRP A 98 23.38 18.28 14.75
N THR A 99 23.51 17.03 14.28
CA THR A 99 22.74 16.54 13.12
C THR A 99 22.16 15.16 13.32
N GLU A 100 20.87 15.13 13.66
CA GLU A 100 20.03 13.94 13.61
C GLU A 100 19.51 13.77 12.18
N ARG A 101 19.85 12.66 11.51
CA ARG A 101 19.21 12.29 10.24
C ARG A 101 18.43 11.01 10.42
N TYR A 102 17.11 11.09 10.31
CA TYR A 102 16.25 9.94 10.10
C TYR A 102 16.54 9.37 8.71
N VAL A 103 16.83 8.07 8.60
CA VAL A 103 16.87 7.39 7.30
C VAL A 103 15.43 7.40 6.76
N PRO A 104 15.15 8.08 5.63
CA PRO A 104 13.80 8.09 5.09
C PRO A 104 13.49 6.70 4.52
N LEU A 105 12.76 5.89 5.29
CA LEU A 105 12.24 4.62 4.82
C LEU A 105 10.99 4.89 3.98
N ARG A 106 11.10 4.68 2.67
CA ARG A 106 9.95 4.76 1.77
C ARG A 106 9.15 3.46 1.93
N ILE A 107 8.01 3.56 2.59
CA ILE A 107 7.08 2.43 2.78
C ILE A 107 6.43 1.99 1.47
N PHE A 108 6.08 2.94 0.61
CA PHE A 108 5.52 2.70 -0.71
C PHE A 108 6.47 3.26 -1.77
N THR A 109 7.31 2.39 -2.31
CA THR A 109 8.43 2.74 -3.19
C THR A 109 7.96 2.93 -4.63
N GLN A 110 8.89 3.33 -5.51
CA GLN A 110 8.58 3.47 -6.93
C GLN A 110 8.30 2.13 -7.59
N ALA A 111 8.97 1.04 -7.18
CA ALA A 111 8.76 -0.28 -7.76
C ALA A 111 7.32 -0.79 -7.55
N GLU A 112 6.74 -0.60 -6.37
CA GLU A 112 5.32 -0.91 -6.14
C GLU A 112 4.38 -0.02 -6.97
N LYS A 113 4.74 1.24 -7.19
CA LYS A 113 3.94 2.16 -8.00
C LYS A 113 3.96 1.77 -9.48
N ASP A 114 5.12 1.40 -9.99
CA ASP A 114 5.31 0.96 -11.37
C ASP A 114 4.51 -0.32 -11.64
N ASP A 115 4.52 -1.27 -10.69
CA ASP A 115 3.70 -2.49 -10.75
C ASP A 115 2.18 -2.20 -10.80
N LEU A 116 1.75 -1.15 -10.10
CA LEU A 116 0.33 -0.76 -10.00
C LEU A 116 -0.13 0.20 -11.09
N GLU A 117 0.78 0.83 -11.83
CA GLU A 117 0.46 1.85 -12.83
C GLU A 117 -0.55 1.36 -13.88
N PRO A 118 -0.47 0.12 -14.41
CA PRO A 118 -1.45 -0.39 -15.37
C PRO A 118 -2.88 -0.50 -14.82
N TYR A 119 -3.04 -0.52 -13.50
CA TYR A 119 -4.33 -0.73 -12.82
C TYR A 119 -5.00 0.58 -12.38
N LYS A 120 -4.30 1.70 -12.59
CA LYS A 120 -4.77 3.03 -12.24
C LYS A 120 -5.94 3.45 -13.13
N LYS A 121 -7.07 3.79 -12.52
CA LYS A 121 -8.18 4.41 -13.23
C LYS A 121 -7.92 5.90 -13.35
N SER A 122 -7.87 6.39 -14.59
CA SER A 122 -7.86 7.82 -14.86
C SER A 122 -9.18 8.43 -14.36
N THR A 123 -9.09 9.41 -13.46
CA THR A 123 -10.19 10.31 -13.16
C THR A 123 -10.34 11.29 -14.32
N VAL A 124 -10.89 10.83 -15.44
CA VAL A 124 -11.27 11.75 -16.53
C VAL A 124 -12.39 12.63 -15.98
N ASP A 125 -12.09 13.91 -15.76
CA ASP A 125 -13.09 14.90 -15.38
C ASP A 125 -13.89 15.28 -16.63
N TYR A 126 -14.94 14.48 -16.90
CA TYR A 126 -15.83 14.67 -18.06
C TYR A 126 -16.52 16.04 -18.10
N ARG A 127 -16.39 16.87 -17.05
CA ARG A 127 -16.98 18.21 -17.00
C ARG A 127 -16.17 19.26 -17.76
N ASN A 128 -14.87 19.03 -17.98
CA ASN A 128 -13.95 19.97 -18.65
C ASN A 128 -13.30 19.41 -19.92
N SER A 129 -13.63 18.19 -20.31
CA SER A 129 -13.17 17.62 -21.58
C SER A 129 -13.97 18.23 -22.74
N GLU A 130 -13.28 18.95 -23.64
CA GLU A 130 -13.83 19.35 -24.94
C GLU A 130 -14.25 18.08 -25.71
N ILE A 131 -15.53 18.00 -26.05
CA ILE A 131 -16.05 16.93 -26.89
C ILE A 131 -15.61 17.23 -28.32
N GLU A 132 -14.54 16.60 -28.81
CA GLU A 132 -14.23 16.59 -30.24
C GLU A 132 -15.27 15.75 -30.98
N MET A 133 -16.31 16.43 -31.47
CA MET A 133 -17.36 15.83 -32.27
C MET A 133 -16.86 15.63 -33.70
N LEU A 134 -16.33 14.44 -33.99
CA LEU A 134 -15.97 14.05 -35.36
C LEU A 134 -17.25 13.85 -36.19
N THR A 135 -17.65 14.88 -36.93
CA THR A 135 -18.74 14.78 -37.91
C THR A 135 -18.18 14.22 -39.21
N ILE A 136 -18.57 12.99 -39.56
CA ILE A 136 -18.32 12.42 -40.89
C ILE A 136 -19.46 12.87 -41.80
N THR A 137 -19.27 13.96 -42.54
CA THR A 137 -20.15 14.32 -43.65
C THR A 137 -19.81 13.42 -44.85
N GLY A 138 -20.65 12.40 -45.07
CA GLY A 138 -20.55 11.53 -46.24
C GLY A 138 -20.77 12.33 -47.52
N ASN A 139 -19.69 12.64 -48.23
CA ASN A 139 -19.77 13.23 -49.56
C ASN A 139 -20.18 12.11 -50.53
N LYS A 140 -21.46 12.05 -50.91
CA LYS A 140 -21.90 11.22 -52.03
C LYS A 140 -21.41 11.87 -53.31
N VAL A 141 -20.30 11.37 -53.83
CA VAL A 141 -19.96 11.55 -55.24
C VAL A 141 -20.68 10.42 -55.99
N LEU A 142 -21.80 10.76 -56.64
CA LEU A 142 -22.32 10.15 -57.88
C LEU A 142 -23.52 10.99 -58.35
#